data_AF-A0A1I5B9C6-F1
#
_entry.id   AF-A0A1I5B9C6-F1
#
_cell.length_a   1.000
_cell.length_b   1.000
_cell.length_c   1.000
_cell.angle_alpha   90.00
_cell.angle_beta   90.00
_cell.angle_gamma   90.00
#
_symmetry.space_group_name_H-M   'P 1'
#
loop_
_entity.id
_entity.type
_entity.pdbx_description
1 polymer ?
#
loop_
_entity_poly.entity_id
_entity_poly.type
_entity_poly.pdbx_seq_one_letter_code
_entity_poly.pdbx_strand_id
1 'polypeptide(L)'
;MPEIQTGADHVARDADIAINSYTTVLRRPRVPHDLFATYWRDVHGPLCSRIPGLGWYVQHHLDREQDAHLWPAIEGITPFTDYELDGGVEIGFASKADQDIFNAASHILFADEQNMFAATVAYALPDGSRTLVDRLPDPVPNGDDGVDRLHVHFGAAGDDAGAFGRFMTEFATMLAADPAVLRLRLHLPERYDNADPAPPAPNVDHLVPSERALIAVIDIAFATPLTRRAFLESDAFLQTKNEQAEHIAHVSAFAVSGVYTYVRYGELTTAGLRGSRQAQLIERLGANNQIADDVRTLMLTGAV
;
A
#
# COMPACT_ATOMS: atom_id res chain seq x y z
N MET A 1 1.05 -0.03 -26.65
CA MET A 1 1.46 0.53 -25.34
C MET A 1 2.88 1.02 -25.48
N PRO A 2 3.26 2.16 -24.90
CA PRO A 2 4.68 2.54 -24.86
C PRO A 2 5.45 1.42 -24.14
N GLU A 3 6.60 1.02 -24.67
CA GLU A 3 7.49 0.09 -23.97
C GLU A 3 7.94 0.76 -22.67
N ILE A 4 7.61 0.15 -21.53
CA ILE A 4 8.17 0.54 -20.24
C ILE A 4 9.67 0.23 -20.31
N GLN A 5 10.51 1.25 -20.22
CA GLN A 5 11.96 1.08 -20.24
C GLN A 5 12.38 0.29 -19.00
N THR A 6 12.67 -1.00 -19.18
CA THR A 6 13.06 -1.93 -18.09
C THR A 6 14.49 -1.76 -17.60
N GLY A 7 15.23 -0.77 -18.11
CA GLY A 7 16.67 -0.57 -17.82
C GLY A 7 16.96 0.29 -16.58
N ALA A 8 15.99 1.03 -16.06
CA ALA A 8 16.15 1.81 -14.83
C ALA A 8 15.55 1.05 -13.64
N ASP A 9 16.30 0.97 -12.55
CA ASP A 9 15.81 0.47 -11.27
C ASP A 9 15.88 1.61 -10.25
N HIS A 10 14.73 1.91 -9.66
CA HIS A 10 14.53 3.07 -8.82
C HIS A 10 14.51 2.73 -7.33
N VAL A 11 14.79 1.49 -6.89
CA VAL A 11 14.72 1.04 -5.47
C VAL A 11 15.20 2.03 -4.39
N ALA A 12 16.25 2.82 -4.67
CA ALA A 12 16.81 3.82 -3.75
C ALA A 12 15.80 4.91 -3.34
N ARG A 13 14.74 5.07 -4.12
CA ARG A 13 13.57 5.93 -3.88
C ARG A 13 12.96 5.78 -2.50
N ASP A 14 12.96 4.58 -1.95
CA ASP A 14 12.30 4.28 -0.69
C ASP A 14 13.31 4.10 0.46
N ALA A 15 14.61 4.35 0.22
CA ALA A 15 15.68 4.13 1.18
C ALA A 15 15.62 5.03 2.42
N ASP A 16 15.01 6.21 2.29
CA ASP A 16 14.86 7.17 3.39
C ASP A 16 13.66 6.85 4.29
N ILE A 17 12.87 5.81 3.99
CA ILE A 17 11.74 5.37 4.82
C ILE A 17 12.24 4.33 5.83
N ALA A 18 12.74 4.79 6.97
CA ALA A 18 13.32 3.94 8.02
C ALA A 18 12.26 3.16 8.81
N ILE A 19 11.07 3.76 8.96
CA ILE A 19 9.94 3.19 9.72
C ILE A 19 8.69 3.38 8.88
N ASN A 20 7.81 2.39 8.82
CA ASN A 20 6.46 2.61 8.29
C ASN A 20 5.38 1.78 9.00
N SER A 21 4.15 1.96 8.57
CA SER A 21 3.07 1.01 8.78
C SER A 21 2.44 0.66 7.43
N TYR A 22 1.87 -0.53 7.36
CA TYR A 22 0.95 -0.91 6.29
C TYR A 22 -0.41 -1.13 6.93
N THR A 23 -1.38 -0.31 6.55
CA THR A 23 -2.71 -0.34 7.14
C THR A 23 -3.70 -0.87 6.12
N THR A 24 -4.43 -1.93 6.47
CA THR A 24 -5.52 -2.45 5.64
C THR A 24 -6.80 -1.67 5.93
N VAL A 25 -7.59 -1.39 4.91
CA VAL A 25 -8.86 -0.67 5.09
C VAL A 25 -10.04 -1.45 4.52
N LEU A 26 -11.12 -1.48 5.31
CA LEU A 26 -12.41 -2.02 4.94
C LEU A 26 -13.44 -0.91 5.02
N ARG A 27 -14.17 -0.69 3.93
CA ARG A 27 -15.23 0.32 3.87
C ARG A 27 -16.44 -0.09 4.72
N ARG A 28 -17.14 0.91 5.27
CA ARG A 28 -18.43 0.71 5.94
C ARG A 28 -19.45 0.00 5.04
N PRO A 29 -20.21 -0.98 5.58
CA PRO A 29 -21.35 -1.53 4.88
C PRO A 29 -22.31 -0.43 4.40
N ARG A 30 -22.86 -0.61 3.19
CA ARG A 30 -23.85 0.30 2.55
C ARG A 30 -23.35 1.69 2.15
N VAL A 31 -22.09 2.06 2.44
CA VAL A 31 -21.47 3.20 1.76
C VAL A 31 -21.26 2.83 0.28
N PRO A 32 -21.66 3.62 -0.71
CA PRO A 32 -21.34 3.30 -2.11
C PRO A 32 -19.82 3.31 -2.32
N HIS A 33 -19.31 2.36 -3.09
CA HIS A 33 -17.87 2.23 -3.35
C HIS A 33 -17.25 3.53 -3.90
N ASP A 34 -17.85 4.12 -4.94
CA ASP A 34 -17.33 5.34 -5.56
C ASP A 34 -17.34 6.54 -4.60
N LEU A 35 -18.32 6.61 -3.70
CA LEU A 35 -18.36 7.65 -2.66
C LEU A 35 -17.20 7.46 -1.69
N PHE A 36 -16.97 6.23 -1.24
CA PHE A 36 -15.84 5.89 -0.38
C PHE A 36 -14.50 6.20 -1.04
N ALA A 37 -14.25 5.68 -2.25
CA ALA A 37 -12.98 5.86 -2.95
C ALA A 37 -12.71 7.34 -3.19
N THR A 38 -13.72 8.12 -3.58
CA THR A 38 -13.60 9.57 -3.78
C THR A 38 -13.34 10.30 -2.46
N TYR A 39 -14.12 10.02 -1.40
CA TYR A 39 -13.91 10.67 -0.10
C TYR A 39 -12.53 10.35 0.46
N TRP A 40 -12.10 9.08 0.38
CA TRP A 40 -10.81 8.66 0.89
C TRP A 40 -9.66 9.37 0.17
N ARG A 41 -9.68 9.43 -1.17
CA ARG A 41 -8.57 10.02 -1.92
C ARG A 41 -8.59 11.56 -1.98
N ASP A 42 -9.76 12.19 -1.88
CA ASP A 42 -9.92 13.64 -2.09
C ASP A 42 -10.19 14.44 -0.80
N VAL A 43 -10.59 13.79 0.28
CA VAL A 43 -10.88 14.45 1.57
C VAL A 43 -9.95 13.93 2.66
N HIS A 44 -9.98 12.64 2.93
CA HIS A 44 -9.19 12.03 4.01
C HIS A 44 -7.68 12.01 3.70
N GLY A 45 -7.30 11.73 2.46
CA GLY A 45 -5.89 11.74 2.02
C GLY A 45 -5.21 13.08 2.28
N PRO A 46 -5.73 14.20 1.75
CA PRO A 46 -5.20 15.53 2.03
C PRO A 46 -5.21 15.92 3.51
N LEU A 47 -6.15 15.40 4.31
CA LEU A 47 -6.15 15.58 5.76
C LEU A 47 -4.92 14.90 6.40
N CYS A 48 -4.69 13.63 6.08
CA CYS A 48 -3.54 12.87 6.57
C CYS A 48 -2.22 13.52 6.16
N SER A 49 -2.09 13.91 4.88
CA SER A 49 -0.83 14.44 4.34
C SER A 49 -0.34 15.73 5.01
N ARG A 50 -1.24 16.44 5.70
CA ARG A 50 -0.93 17.68 6.44
C ARG A 50 -0.43 17.43 7.86
N ILE A 51 -0.52 16.20 8.36
CA ILE A 51 0.03 15.87 9.67
C ILE A 51 1.56 15.92 9.57
N PRO A 52 2.23 16.67 10.46
CA PRO A 52 3.68 16.78 10.44
C PRO A 52 4.38 15.45 10.73
N GLY A 53 5.61 15.30 10.25
CA GLY A 53 6.45 14.11 10.46
C GLY A 53 6.38 13.07 9.33
N LEU A 54 5.43 13.15 8.42
CA LEU A 54 5.36 12.22 7.28
C LEU A 54 6.58 12.35 6.36
N GLY A 55 7.28 11.25 6.11
CA GLY A 55 8.26 11.13 5.02
C GLY A 55 7.67 10.51 3.75
N TRP A 56 6.64 9.67 3.94
CA TRP A 56 5.94 8.93 2.90
C TRP A 56 4.47 8.75 3.28
N TYR A 57 3.56 8.99 2.33
CA TYR A 57 2.15 8.69 2.50
C TYR A 57 1.53 8.35 1.14
N VAL A 58 1.07 7.10 1.00
CA VAL A 58 0.45 6.57 -0.23
C VAL A 58 -0.78 5.75 0.11
N GLN A 59 -1.84 5.91 -0.68
CA GLN A 59 -3.01 5.05 -0.67
C GLN A 59 -3.00 4.13 -1.89
N HIS A 60 -3.34 2.87 -1.66
CA HIS A 60 -3.56 1.85 -2.68
C HIS A 60 -5.04 1.48 -2.63
N HIS A 61 -5.79 1.88 -3.66
CA HIS A 61 -7.21 1.54 -3.76
C HIS A 61 -7.32 0.17 -4.41
N LEU A 62 -8.06 -0.74 -3.79
CA LEU A 62 -8.24 -2.09 -4.29
C LEU A 62 -9.54 -2.19 -5.07
N ASP A 63 -9.55 -2.98 -6.14
CA ASP A 63 -10.80 -3.29 -6.84
C ASP A 63 -11.72 -4.08 -5.93
N ARG A 64 -13.03 -3.85 -6.04
CA ARG A 64 -14.00 -4.65 -5.28
C ARG A 64 -14.36 -5.95 -5.99
N GLU A 65 -14.32 -5.93 -7.31
CA GLU A 65 -14.57 -7.08 -8.16
C GLU A 65 -13.23 -7.69 -8.55
N GLN A 66 -12.85 -8.78 -7.89
CA GLN A 66 -11.54 -9.41 -8.06
C GLN A 66 -11.57 -10.46 -9.19
N ASP A 67 -10.52 -10.52 -10.01
CA ASP A 67 -10.33 -11.62 -10.96
C ASP A 67 -9.94 -12.91 -10.19
N ALA A 68 -10.59 -14.03 -10.51
CA ALA A 68 -10.25 -15.33 -9.96
C ALA A 68 -8.81 -15.79 -10.27
N HIS A 69 -8.12 -15.12 -11.19
CA HIS A 69 -6.76 -15.46 -11.62
C HIS A 69 -5.65 -14.61 -11.01
N LEU A 70 -5.93 -13.71 -10.05
CA LEU A 70 -4.93 -12.77 -9.51
C LEU A 70 -3.70 -13.46 -8.91
N TRP A 71 -3.94 -14.54 -8.16
CA TRP A 71 -2.90 -15.41 -7.61
C TRP A 71 -3.32 -16.88 -7.75
N PRO A 72 -2.41 -17.81 -8.07
CA PRO A 72 -2.79 -19.20 -8.30
C PRO A 72 -3.21 -19.88 -7.00
N ALA A 73 -4.19 -20.79 -7.11
CA ALA A 73 -4.50 -21.72 -6.04
C ALA A 73 -3.32 -22.68 -5.83
N ILE A 74 -2.96 -22.89 -4.56
CA ILE A 74 -1.87 -23.78 -4.12
C ILE A 74 -2.46 -24.73 -3.09
N GLU A 75 -2.23 -26.03 -3.27
CA GLU A 75 -2.70 -27.05 -2.33
C GLU A 75 -2.11 -26.79 -0.94
N GLY A 76 -2.94 -26.88 0.09
CA GLY A 76 -2.54 -26.57 1.48
C GLY A 76 -2.67 -25.10 1.88
N ILE A 77 -2.94 -24.19 0.94
CA ILE A 77 -3.12 -22.75 1.21
C ILE A 77 -4.57 -22.35 0.92
N THR A 78 -5.19 -21.61 1.84
CA THR A 78 -6.59 -21.17 1.73
C THR A 78 -6.71 -19.64 1.66
N PRO A 79 -7.78 -19.04 1.13
CA PRO A 79 -7.98 -17.60 1.30
C PRO A 79 -8.27 -17.24 2.76
N PHE A 80 -8.02 -15.98 3.13
CA PHE A 80 -8.56 -15.45 4.38
C PHE A 80 -10.08 -15.40 4.31
N THR A 81 -10.77 -15.85 5.36
CA THR A 81 -12.24 -15.73 5.46
C THR A 81 -12.61 -14.27 5.71
N ASP A 82 -13.69 -13.74 5.13
CA ASP A 82 -14.19 -12.37 5.34
C ASP A 82 -13.11 -11.27 5.20
N TYR A 83 -12.33 -11.34 4.12
CA TYR A 83 -11.17 -10.46 3.89
C TYR A 83 -11.23 -9.75 2.53
N GLU A 84 -12.35 -9.05 2.29
CA GLU A 84 -12.60 -8.27 1.08
C GLU A 84 -12.27 -6.79 1.33
N LEU A 85 -11.00 -6.44 1.24
CA LEU A 85 -10.50 -5.08 1.52
C LEU A 85 -10.84 -4.10 0.40
N ASP A 86 -11.08 -2.83 0.76
CA ASP A 86 -11.26 -1.74 -0.22
C ASP A 86 -9.94 -0.97 -0.46
N GLY A 87 -8.90 -1.27 0.32
CA GLY A 87 -7.63 -0.56 0.19
C GLY A 87 -6.50 -1.01 1.13
N GLY A 88 -5.31 -0.51 0.84
CA GLY A 88 -4.15 -0.47 1.74
C GLY A 88 -3.56 0.94 1.80
N VAL A 89 -2.89 1.29 2.88
CA VAL A 89 -2.22 2.59 3.02
C VAL A 89 -0.89 2.43 3.74
N GLU A 90 0.13 3.10 3.21
CA GLU A 90 1.43 3.18 3.86
C GLU A 90 1.66 4.58 4.42
N ILE A 91 2.11 4.62 5.67
CA ILE A 91 2.54 5.83 6.36
C ILE A 91 3.98 5.59 6.78
N GLY A 92 4.92 6.35 6.24
CA GLY A 92 6.35 6.16 6.45
C GLY A 92 7.06 7.40 6.97
N PHE A 93 8.15 7.17 7.69
CA PHE A 93 8.91 8.14 8.47
C PHE A 93 10.41 7.97 8.24
N ALA A 94 11.14 9.08 8.20
CA ALA A 94 12.59 9.05 8.13
C ALA A 94 13.24 8.67 9.47
N SER A 95 12.53 8.89 10.58
CA SER A 95 13.03 8.58 11.92
C SER A 95 11.91 8.33 12.92
N LYS A 96 12.26 7.78 14.09
CA LYS A 96 11.35 7.64 15.22
C LYS A 96 10.83 9.00 15.71
N ALA A 97 11.67 10.03 15.69
CA ALA A 97 11.27 11.38 16.09
C ALA A 97 10.18 11.95 15.18
N ASP A 98 10.28 11.70 13.87
CA ASP A 98 9.25 12.10 12.91
C ASP A 98 7.94 11.34 13.13
N GLN A 99 8.02 10.03 13.42
CA GLN A 99 6.86 9.24 13.81
C GLN A 99 6.20 9.76 15.09
N ASP A 100 6.98 10.18 16.09
CA ASP A 100 6.44 10.74 17.33
C ASP A 100 5.72 12.07 17.10
N ILE A 101 6.24 12.92 16.22
CA ILE A 101 5.57 14.16 15.78
C ILE A 101 4.23 13.85 15.13
N PHE A 102 4.18 12.85 14.24
CA PHE A 102 2.94 12.42 13.61
C PHE A 102 1.94 11.90 14.64
N ASN A 103 2.38 11.01 15.53
CA ASN A 103 1.53 10.41 16.57
C ASN A 103 0.91 11.45 17.51
N ALA A 104 1.61 12.55 17.80
CA ALA A 104 1.08 13.63 18.63
C ALA A 104 -0.12 14.36 17.97
N ALA A 105 -0.20 14.36 16.63
CA ALA A 105 -1.22 15.06 15.85
C ALA A 105 -2.23 14.13 15.15
N SER A 106 -1.98 12.81 15.11
CA SER A 106 -2.77 11.84 14.35
C SER A 106 -4.21 11.65 14.83
N HIS A 107 -4.54 12.08 16.04
CA HIS A 107 -5.93 12.09 16.54
C HIS A 107 -6.90 12.87 15.62
N ILE A 108 -6.40 13.88 14.89
CA ILE A 108 -7.20 14.63 13.91
C ILE A 108 -7.61 13.73 12.73
N LEU A 109 -6.68 12.91 12.24
CA LEU A 109 -6.93 11.95 11.16
C LEU A 109 -7.89 10.86 11.61
N PHE A 110 -7.61 10.26 12.78
CA PHE A 110 -8.38 9.13 13.29
C PHE A 110 -9.84 9.51 13.56
N ALA A 111 -10.12 10.76 13.92
CA ALA A 111 -11.49 11.25 14.08
C ALA A 111 -12.33 11.20 12.79
N ASP A 112 -11.70 11.21 11.61
CA ASP A 112 -12.39 11.16 10.31
C ASP A 112 -12.63 9.71 9.81
N GLU A 113 -11.81 8.75 10.24
CA GLU A 113 -11.89 7.34 9.80
C GLU A 113 -13.30 6.75 9.99
N GLN A 114 -13.96 7.12 11.09
CA GLN A 114 -15.30 6.66 11.44
C GLN A 114 -16.36 6.98 10.38
N ASN A 115 -16.14 7.95 9.50
CA ASN A 115 -17.11 8.33 8.48
C ASN A 115 -17.21 7.29 7.36
N MET A 116 -16.14 6.53 7.11
CA MET A 116 -16.02 5.72 5.89
C MET A 116 -15.49 4.30 6.11
N PHE A 117 -14.73 4.05 7.17
CA PHE A 117 -14.15 2.73 7.45
C PHE A 117 -15.02 1.93 8.42
N ALA A 118 -15.24 0.67 8.08
CA ALA A 118 -15.70 -0.35 9.02
C ALA A 118 -14.55 -0.82 9.90
N ALA A 119 -13.40 -1.06 9.28
CA ALA A 119 -12.19 -1.52 9.95
C ALA A 119 -10.94 -0.90 9.32
N THR A 120 -9.97 -0.57 10.17
CA THR A 120 -8.61 -0.21 9.77
C THR A 120 -7.63 -0.96 10.66
N VAL A 121 -6.60 -1.58 10.11
CA VAL A 121 -5.63 -2.37 10.91
C VAL A 121 -4.24 -1.95 10.50
N ALA A 122 -3.55 -1.21 11.37
CA ALA A 122 -2.22 -0.69 11.12
C ALA A 122 -1.14 -1.68 11.60
N TYR A 123 -0.57 -2.43 10.66
CA TYR A 123 0.55 -3.32 10.94
C TYR A 123 1.85 -2.53 11.01
N ALA A 124 2.53 -2.60 12.15
CA ALA A 124 3.77 -1.85 12.40
C ALA A 124 4.96 -2.48 11.67
N LEU A 125 5.77 -1.64 11.02
CA LEU A 125 7.02 -1.99 10.35
C LEU A 125 8.15 -1.11 10.93
N PRO A 126 8.69 -1.45 12.10
CA PRO A 126 9.71 -0.64 12.78
C PRO A 126 11.02 -0.55 12.01
N ASP A 127 11.30 -1.52 11.13
CA ASP A 127 12.48 -1.55 10.25
C ASP A 127 12.13 -1.17 8.79
N GLY A 128 10.95 -0.59 8.58
CA GLY A 128 10.47 -0.19 7.27
C GLY A 128 10.03 -1.37 6.39
N SER A 129 9.63 -1.07 5.16
CA SER A 129 9.36 -2.07 4.12
C SER A 129 10.44 -2.03 3.06
N ARG A 130 10.70 -3.19 2.45
CA ARG A 130 11.81 -3.35 1.50
C ARG A 130 11.29 -3.30 0.07
N THR A 131 11.77 -2.35 -0.74
CA THR A 131 11.57 -2.38 -2.20
C THR A 131 12.72 -3.16 -2.83
N LEU A 132 12.40 -4.23 -3.55
CA LEU A 132 13.38 -5.12 -4.16
C LEU A 132 13.65 -4.77 -5.63
N VAL A 133 12.64 -4.24 -6.30
CA VAL A 133 12.75 -3.71 -7.68
C VAL A 133 11.69 -2.63 -7.89
N ASP A 134 12.05 -1.55 -8.60
CA ASP A 134 11.10 -0.52 -9.04
C ASP A 134 11.49 0.03 -10.41
N ARG A 135 10.91 -0.53 -11.46
CA ARG A 135 11.13 -0.13 -12.87
C ARG A 135 10.10 0.90 -13.34
N LEU A 136 9.24 1.37 -12.45
CA LEU A 136 8.18 2.33 -12.80
C LEU A 136 8.73 3.76 -12.71
N PRO A 137 8.54 4.59 -13.75
CA PRO A 137 9.23 5.87 -13.85
C PRO A 137 8.65 6.95 -12.93
N ASP A 138 7.35 6.89 -12.62
CA ASP A 138 6.66 7.91 -11.81
C ASP A 138 6.86 7.64 -10.29
N PRO A 139 7.52 8.53 -9.54
CA PRO A 139 7.69 8.39 -8.09
C PRO A 139 6.44 8.79 -7.29
N VAL A 140 5.45 9.45 -7.91
CA VAL A 140 4.27 10.00 -7.23
C VAL A 140 2.95 9.71 -8.00
N PRO A 141 2.61 8.43 -8.27
CA PRO A 141 1.37 8.09 -8.95
C PRO A 141 0.14 8.75 -8.31
N ASN A 142 -0.82 9.15 -9.13
CA ASN A 142 -2.06 9.80 -8.70
C ASN A 142 -3.28 9.29 -9.49
N GLY A 143 -3.47 7.98 -9.49
CA GLY A 143 -4.53 7.28 -10.22
C GLY A 143 -4.12 5.87 -10.65
N ASP A 144 -4.83 5.38 -11.66
CA ASP A 144 -4.43 4.20 -12.44
C ASP A 144 -3.26 4.59 -13.35
N ASP A 145 -2.12 3.92 -13.18
CA ASP A 145 -0.89 4.12 -13.94
C ASP A 145 -0.75 3.14 -15.13
N GLY A 146 -1.79 2.34 -15.40
CA GLY A 146 -1.92 1.49 -16.57
C GLY A 146 -1.09 0.20 -16.52
N VAL A 147 -0.54 -0.15 -15.36
CA VAL A 147 0.16 -1.41 -15.11
C VAL A 147 -0.70 -2.35 -14.26
N ASP A 148 -0.46 -3.66 -14.39
CA ASP A 148 -1.19 -4.70 -13.64
C ASP A 148 -0.59 -4.83 -12.24
N ARG A 149 -1.21 -4.15 -11.27
CA ARG A 149 -0.77 -4.09 -9.87
C ARG A 149 -1.60 -4.98 -8.97
N LEU A 150 -0.92 -5.65 -8.04
CA LEU A 150 -1.56 -6.50 -7.03
C LEU A 150 -0.96 -6.26 -5.66
N HIS A 151 -1.82 -6.30 -4.66
CA HIS A 151 -1.42 -6.55 -3.28
C HIS A 151 -1.75 -7.99 -2.93
N VAL A 152 -0.74 -8.76 -2.55
CA VAL A 152 -0.90 -10.16 -2.13
C VAL A 152 -0.57 -10.26 -0.66
N HIS A 153 -1.56 -10.66 0.13
CA HIS A 153 -1.48 -10.79 1.57
C HIS A 153 -1.32 -12.27 1.94
N PHE A 154 -0.32 -12.57 2.75
CA PHE A 154 0.05 -13.92 3.17
C PHE A 154 -0.10 -14.06 4.69
N GLY A 155 -0.75 -15.11 5.16
CA GLY A 155 -0.82 -15.47 6.59
C GLY A 155 0.07 -16.68 6.88
N ALA A 156 0.87 -16.59 7.94
CA ALA A 156 1.82 -17.64 8.29
C ALA A 156 1.12 -18.97 8.65
N ALA A 157 1.74 -20.10 8.28
CA ALA A 157 1.26 -21.44 8.63
C ALA A 157 1.50 -21.83 10.10
N GLY A 158 2.39 -21.10 10.79
CA GLY A 158 2.73 -21.34 12.19
C GLY A 158 3.17 -20.05 12.89
N ASP A 159 3.63 -20.19 14.13
CA ASP A 159 3.89 -19.02 14.99
C ASP A 159 5.32 -18.48 14.94
N ASP A 160 6.23 -19.15 14.25
CA ASP A 160 7.63 -18.72 14.08
C ASP A 160 7.72 -17.59 13.04
N ALA A 161 7.59 -16.35 13.52
CA ALA A 161 7.73 -15.14 12.72
C ALA A 161 9.09 -15.04 12.02
N GLY A 162 10.17 -15.57 12.63
CA GLY A 162 11.50 -15.53 12.04
C GLY A 162 11.64 -16.47 10.84
N ALA A 163 11.11 -17.69 10.94
CA ALA A 163 11.07 -18.63 9.82
C ALA A 163 10.19 -18.10 8.69
N PHE A 164 8.98 -17.63 9.01
CA PHE A 164 8.07 -17.03 8.03
C PHE A 164 8.69 -15.83 7.32
N GLY A 165 9.30 -14.89 8.06
CA GLY A 165 9.93 -13.71 7.50
C GLY A 165 11.13 -14.02 6.59
N ARG A 166 11.95 -15.03 6.95
CA ARG A 166 13.05 -15.50 6.09
C ARG A 166 12.53 -16.06 4.77
N PHE A 167 11.55 -16.96 4.84
CA PHE A 167 10.92 -17.53 3.66
C PHE A 167 10.32 -16.44 2.75
N MET A 168 9.52 -15.53 3.30
CA MET A 168 8.91 -14.44 2.53
C MET A 168 9.94 -13.51 1.90
N THR A 169 11.09 -13.29 2.56
CA THR A 169 12.20 -12.50 2.00
C THR A 169 12.86 -13.20 0.82
N GLU A 170 13.16 -14.49 0.94
CA GLU A 170 13.75 -15.30 -0.13
C GLU A 170 12.79 -15.43 -1.31
N PHE A 171 11.51 -15.70 -1.02
CA PHE A 171 10.45 -15.76 -2.02
C PHE A 171 10.31 -14.44 -2.78
N ALA A 172 10.17 -13.30 -2.09
CA ALA A 172 10.10 -11.99 -2.72
C ALA A 172 11.35 -11.67 -3.57
N THR A 173 12.53 -12.09 -3.11
CA THR A 173 13.79 -11.91 -3.85
C THR A 173 13.80 -12.71 -5.14
N MET A 174 13.30 -13.96 -5.11
CA MET A 174 13.14 -14.77 -6.31
C MET A 174 12.17 -14.10 -7.29
N LEU A 175 10.99 -13.66 -6.82
CA LEU A 175 10.01 -12.99 -7.67
C LEU A 175 10.59 -11.73 -8.34
N ALA A 176 11.28 -10.88 -7.57
CA ALA A 176 11.86 -9.62 -8.05
C ALA A 176 12.98 -9.80 -9.09
N ALA A 177 13.62 -10.97 -9.11
CA ALA A 177 14.68 -11.28 -10.07
C ALA A 177 14.14 -11.47 -11.50
N ASP A 178 12.84 -11.76 -11.66
CA ASP A 178 12.25 -11.94 -12.99
C ASP A 178 12.07 -10.58 -13.70
N PRO A 179 12.52 -10.44 -14.96
CA PRO A 179 12.33 -9.22 -15.74
C PRO A 179 10.87 -8.81 -15.97
N ALA A 180 9.92 -9.73 -15.84
CA ALA A 180 8.49 -9.46 -15.97
C ALA A 180 7.92 -8.63 -14.82
N VAL A 181 8.54 -8.71 -13.63
CA VAL A 181 8.10 -8.00 -12.42
C VAL A 181 8.59 -6.56 -12.48
N LEU A 182 7.72 -5.60 -12.76
CA LEU A 182 8.10 -4.19 -12.85
C LEU A 182 8.37 -3.56 -11.49
N ARG A 183 7.63 -3.99 -10.46
CA ARG A 183 7.80 -3.50 -9.10
C ARG A 183 7.59 -4.66 -8.14
N LEU A 184 8.39 -4.71 -7.07
CA LEU A 184 8.11 -5.55 -5.92
C LEU A 184 8.54 -4.85 -4.64
N ARG A 185 7.60 -4.65 -3.73
CA ARG A 185 7.83 -4.17 -2.37
C ARG A 185 7.25 -5.18 -1.37
N LEU A 186 8.08 -5.55 -0.41
CA LEU A 186 7.77 -6.51 0.64
C LEU A 186 7.55 -5.78 1.97
N HIS A 187 6.40 -6.05 2.58
CA HIS A 187 6.03 -5.64 3.93
C HIS A 187 6.08 -6.86 4.84
N LEU A 188 6.95 -6.83 5.85
CA LEU A 188 7.07 -7.83 6.92
C LEU A 188 6.81 -7.17 8.27
N PRO A 189 5.54 -6.92 8.62
CA PRO A 189 5.23 -6.28 9.88
C PRO A 189 5.55 -7.17 11.09
N GLU A 190 5.63 -6.53 12.25
CA GLU A 190 5.56 -7.25 13.52
C GLU A 190 4.21 -7.98 13.66
N ARG A 191 4.17 -8.97 14.55
CA ARG A 191 2.92 -9.63 14.90
C ARG A 191 1.97 -8.60 15.50
N TYR A 192 0.75 -8.53 14.95
CA TYR A 192 -0.28 -7.61 15.42
C TYR A 192 -0.72 -7.96 16.84
N ASP A 193 -0.81 -6.94 17.71
CA ASP A 193 -1.24 -7.09 19.09
C ASP A 193 -2.68 -6.58 19.28
N ASN A 194 -3.64 -7.49 19.38
CA ASN A 194 -5.03 -7.15 19.69
C ASN A 194 -5.21 -6.56 21.10
N ALA A 195 -4.22 -6.64 21.99
CA ALA A 195 -4.25 -5.99 23.29
C ALA A 195 -3.92 -4.49 23.22
N ASP A 196 -3.25 -4.05 22.15
CA ASP A 196 -2.96 -2.65 21.84
C ASP A 196 -3.32 -2.35 20.37
N PRO A 197 -4.63 -2.36 20.02
CA PRO A 197 -5.06 -2.22 18.65
C PRO A 197 -4.77 -0.82 18.10
N ALA A 198 -4.28 -0.79 16.87
CA ALA A 198 -3.95 0.44 16.14
C ALA A 198 -4.62 0.48 14.76
N PRO A 199 -5.07 1.67 14.30
CA PRO A 199 -5.03 2.97 15.01
C PRO A 199 -6.13 3.12 16.08
N PRO A 200 -6.04 4.10 17.00
CA PRO A 200 -7.09 4.35 18.01
C PRO A 200 -8.24 5.20 17.44
N ALA A 201 -8.84 4.78 16.32
CA ALA A 201 -9.93 5.53 15.70
C ALA A 201 -11.30 5.22 16.37
N PRO A 202 -12.11 6.23 16.68
CA PRO A 202 -13.41 5.99 17.29
C PRO A 202 -14.37 5.29 16.32
N ASN A 203 -15.17 4.35 16.81
CA ASN A 203 -16.23 3.67 16.05
C ASN A 203 -15.74 2.90 14.80
N VAL A 204 -14.47 2.52 14.76
CA VAL A 204 -13.85 1.69 13.72
C VAL A 204 -13.31 0.40 14.38
N ASP A 205 -13.41 -0.73 13.69
CA ASP A 205 -12.84 -1.99 14.18
C ASP A 205 -11.34 -2.07 13.84
N HIS A 206 -10.56 -2.56 14.79
CA HIS A 206 -9.10 -2.66 14.69
C HIS A 206 -8.60 -4.05 15.09
N LEU A 207 -9.50 -4.96 15.45
CA LEU A 207 -9.10 -6.30 15.87
C LEU A 207 -8.93 -7.22 14.66
N VAL A 208 -8.02 -8.17 14.80
CA VAL A 208 -7.79 -9.21 13.79
C VAL A 208 -8.00 -10.60 14.36
N PRO A 209 -8.52 -11.56 13.58
CA PRO A 209 -8.49 -12.96 13.96
C PRO A 209 -7.03 -13.48 13.95
N SER A 210 -6.78 -14.61 14.60
CA SER A 210 -5.43 -15.16 14.83
C SER A 210 -4.61 -15.34 13.55
N GLU A 211 -5.25 -15.79 12.47
CA GLU A 211 -4.61 -16.04 11.18
C GLU A 211 -4.10 -14.76 10.51
N ARG A 212 -4.62 -13.59 10.90
CA ARG A 212 -4.18 -12.29 10.40
C ARG A 212 -3.24 -11.57 11.36
N ALA A 213 -2.83 -12.20 12.47
CA ALA A 213 -1.91 -11.57 13.41
C ALA A 213 -0.46 -11.58 12.90
N LEU A 214 -0.05 -12.61 12.15
CA LEU A 214 1.29 -12.71 11.56
C LEU A 214 1.14 -12.80 10.03
N ILE A 215 1.33 -11.66 9.37
CA ILE A 215 1.16 -11.55 7.91
C ILE A 215 2.41 -11.02 7.22
N ALA A 216 2.46 -11.24 5.91
CA ALA A 216 3.32 -10.50 4.99
C ALA A 216 2.46 -9.93 3.87
N VAL A 217 2.87 -8.81 3.29
CA VAL A 217 2.22 -8.22 2.12
C VAL A 217 3.25 -7.97 1.03
N ILE A 218 2.90 -8.32 -0.20
CA ILE A 218 3.69 -7.99 -1.40
C ILE A 218 2.86 -7.06 -2.28
N ASP A 219 3.36 -5.83 -2.51
CA ASP A 219 2.97 -4.96 -3.64
C ASP A 219 3.80 -5.40 -4.85
N ILE A 220 3.15 -5.94 -5.88
CA ILE A 220 3.79 -6.42 -7.10
C ILE A 220 3.11 -5.86 -8.34
N ALA A 221 3.89 -5.47 -9.34
CA ALA A 221 3.37 -4.95 -10.61
C ALA A 221 3.94 -5.67 -11.82
N PHE A 222 3.11 -5.84 -12.85
CA PHE A 222 3.47 -6.37 -14.17
C PHE A 222 3.05 -5.41 -15.26
N ALA A 223 3.62 -5.56 -16.46
CA ALA A 223 3.21 -4.72 -17.60
C ALA A 223 1.74 -4.93 -17.98
N THR A 224 1.24 -6.17 -17.88
CA THR A 224 -0.14 -6.54 -18.23
C THR A 224 -0.59 -7.78 -17.44
N PRO A 225 -1.90 -8.05 -17.33
CA PRO A 225 -2.41 -9.31 -16.76
C PRO A 225 -1.92 -10.56 -17.50
N LEU A 226 -1.65 -10.45 -18.81
CA LEU A 226 -1.09 -11.55 -19.60
C LEU A 226 0.35 -11.87 -19.18
N THR A 227 1.16 -10.83 -18.95
CA THR A 227 2.53 -10.96 -18.44
C THR A 227 2.54 -11.60 -17.06
N ARG A 228 1.68 -11.13 -16.14
CA ARG A 228 1.50 -11.72 -14.82
C ARG A 228 1.13 -13.20 -14.90
N ARG A 229 0.15 -13.55 -15.74
CA ARG A 229 -0.29 -14.94 -15.88
C ARG A 229 0.83 -15.84 -16.39
N ALA A 230 1.56 -15.41 -17.42
CA ALA A 230 2.70 -16.15 -17.94
C ALA A 230 3.80 -16.35 -16.87
N PHE A 231 4.03 -15.34 -16.03
CA PHE A 231 4.96 -15.43 -14.91
C PHE A 231 4.50 -16.44 -13.84
N LEU A 232 3.24 -16.38 -13.41
CA LEU A 232 2.68 -17.29 -12.39
C LEU A 232 2.58 -18.76 -12.88
N GLU A 233 2.57 -18.96 -14.20
CA GLU A 233 2.59 -20.28 -14.85
C GLU A 233 4.03 -20.76 -15.18
N SER A 234 5.07 -19.97 -14.88
CA SER A 234 6.46 -20.32 -15.15
C SER A 234 7.00 -21.42 -14.22
N ASP A 235 7.97 -22.21 -14.70
CA ASP A 235 8.62 -23.24 -13.90
C ASP A 235 9.24 -22.68 -12.61
N ALA A 236 9.81 -21.48 -12.68
CA ALA A 236 10.42 -20.81 -11.52
C ALA A 236 9.39 -20.55 -10.41
N PHE A 237 8.21 -20.05 -10.76
CA PHE A 237 7.13 -19.86 -9.79
C PHE A 237 6.57 -21.21 -9.32
N LEU A 238 6.27 -22.13 -10.24
CA LEU A 238 5.64 -23.42 -9.92
C LEU A 238 6.48 -24.27 -8.95
N GLN A 239 7.81 -24.20 -9.04
CA GLN A 239 8.72 -24.94 -8.15
C GLN A 239 8.67 -24.46 -6.69
N THR A 240 8.14 -23.26 -6.42
CA THR A 240 8.02 -22.75 -5.04
C THR A 240 6.77 -23.21 -4.30
N LYS A 241 5.80 -23.85 -4.98
CA LYS A 241 4.49 -24.15 -4.38
C LYS A 241 4.56 -25.02 -3.13
N ASN A 242 5.46 -26.01 -3.10
CA ASN A 242 5.62 -26.88 -1.94
C ASN A 242 6.14 -26.10 -0.73
N GLU A 243 7.19 -25.30 -0.93
CA GLU A 243 7.79 -24.48 0.14
C GLU A 243 6.84 -23.37 0.60
N GLN A 244 6.05 -22.79 -0.32
CA GLN A 244 4.95 -21.88 0.04
C GLN A 244 3.96 -22.56 1.01
N ALA A 245 3.52 -23.79 0.72
CA ALA A 245 2.58 -24.52 1.57
C ALA A 245 3.16 -24.93 2.93
N GLU A 246 4.48 -24.99 3.09
CA GLU A 246 5.14 -25.23 4.38
C GLU A 246 5.11 -24.00 5.30
N HIS A 247 5.12 -22.79 4.74
CA HIS A 247 5.27 -21.54 5.48
C HIS A 247 4.02 -20.64 5.49
N ILE A 248 3.11 -20.82 4.53
CA ILE A 248 1.92 -19.99 4.35
C ILE A 248 0.66 -20.86 4.51
N ALA A 249 -0.26 -20.45 5.39
CA ALA A 249 -1.58 -21.08 5.50
C ALA A 249 -2.65 -20.30 4.71
N HIS A 250 -2.48 -18.98 4.58
CA HIS A 250 -3.48 -18.12 3.97
C HIS A 250 -2.91 -17.21 2.88
N VAL A 251 -3.64 -17.07 1.77
CA VAL A 251 -3.32 -16.08 0.72
C VAL A 251 -4.60 -15.44 0.16
N SER A 252 -4.62 -14.11 0.17
CA SER A 252 -5.63 -13.32 -0.56
C SER A 252 -4.92 -12.28 -1.43
N ALA A 253 -5.34 -12.19 -2.70
CA ALA A 253 -4.77 -11.24 -3.65
C ALA A 253 -5.82 -10.24 -4.11
N PHE A 254 -5.40 -8.99 -4.27
CA PHE A 254 -6.26 -7.88 -4.63
C PHE A 254 -5.65 -7.11 -5.80
N ALA A 255 -6.40 -6.91 -6.88
CA ALA A 255 -6.06 -5.97 -7.92
C ALA A 255 -6.10 -4.54 -7.36
N VAL A 256 -5.12 -3.73 -7.73
CA VAL A 256 -5.04 -2.31 -7.34
C VAL A 256 -5.63 -1.46 -8.45
N SER A 257 -6.71 -0.74 -8.15
CA SER A 257 -7.43 0.13 -9.09
C SER A 257 -6.83 1.53 -9.22
N GLY A 258 -5.96 1.92 -8.27
CA GLY A 258 -5.20 3.15 -8.35
C GLY A 258 -4.27 3.36 -7.17
N VAL A 259 -3.18 4.08 -7.42
CA VAL A 259 -2.17 4.46 -6.43
C VAL A 259 -2.16 5.98 -6.32
N TYR A 260 -2.23 6.49 -5.09
CA TYR A 260 -2.34 7.92 -4.81
C TYR A 260 -1.29 8.33 -3.78
N THR A 261 -0.24 9.00 -4.26
CA THR A 261 0.88 9.47 -3.44
C THR A 261 0.65 10.92 -3.00
N TYR A 262 0.64 11.15 -1.69
CA TYR A 262 0.33 12.44 -1.09
C TYR A 262 1.56 13.09 -0.45
N VAL A 263 2.47 12.30 0.11
CA VAL A 263 3.75 12.77 0.68
C VAL A 263 4.87 11.92 0.14
N ARG A 264 5.95 12.57 -0.30
CA ARG A 264 7.15 11.90 -0.82
C ARG A 264 8.39 12.72 -0.46
N TYR A 265 9.41 12.08 0.10
CA TYR A 265 10.63 12.73 0.60
C TYR A 265 10.34 13.83 1.65
N GLY A 266 9.31 13.64 2.47
CA GLY A 266 8.87 14.65 3.44
C GLY A 266 8.09 15.83 2.84
N GLU A 267 7.89 15.84 1.52
CA GLU A 267 7.25 16.94 0.80
C GLU A 267 5.83 16.58 0.33
N LEU A 268 4.92 17.55 0.40
CA LEU A 268 3.57 17.41 -0.13
C LEU A 268 3.57 17.35 -1.66
N THR A 269 2.99 16.30 -2.22
CA THR A 269 2.64 16.28 -3.65
C THR A 269 1.49 17.24 -3.94
N THR A 270 1.18 17.49 -5.21
CA THR A 270 -0.02 18.26 -5.57
C THR A 270 -1.30 17.60 -5.04
N ALA A 271 -1.36 16.26 -5.02
CA ALA A 271 -2.47 15.51 -4.44
C ALA A 271 -2.53 15.65 -2.91
N GLY A 272 -1.38 15.59 -2.21
CA GLY A 272 -1.28 15.93 -0.78
C GLY A 272 -1.84 17.31 -0.47
N LEU A 273 -1.43 18.30 -1.27
CA LEU A 273 -1.85 19.67 -1.04
C LEU A 273 -3.33 19.92 -1.36
N ARG A 274 -3.97 19.19 -2.28
CA ARG A 274 -5.28 19.61 -2.83
C ARG A 274 -6.35 18.54 -2.97
N GLY A 275 -6.02 17.26 -2.83
CA GLY A 275 -6.85 16.15 -3.29
C GLY A 275 -6.36 15.60 -4.62
N SER A 276 -6.57 14.29 -4.80
CA SER A 276 -6.15 13.56 -5.99
C SER A 276 -6.81 14.14 -7.25
N ARG A 277 -8.12 14.35 -7.23
CA ARG A 277 -8.88 14.83 -8.39
C ARG A 277 -8.46 16.23 -8.82
N GLN A 278 -8.20 17.12 -7.88
CA GLN A 278 -7.73 18.48 -8.14
C GLN A 278 -6.35 18.44 -8.80
N ALA A 279 -5.45 17.60 -8.31
CA ALA A 279 -4.14 17.38 -8.93
C ALA A 279 -4.25 16.86 -10.37
N GLN A 280 -5.13 15.88 -10.63
CA GLN A 280 -5.40 15.38 -11.99
C GLN A 280 -5.92 16.47 -12.92
N LEU A 281 -6.81 17.35 -12.44
CA LEU A 281 -7.35 18.46 -13.24
C LEU A 281 -6.26 19.49 -13.59
N ILE A 282 -5.38 19.81 -12.64
CA ILE A 282 -4.25 20.72 -12.85
C ILE A 282 -3.31 20.17 -13.93
N GLU A 283 -2.94 18.90 -13.82
CA GLU A 283 -2.06 18.23 -14.77
C GLU A 283 -2.69 18.15 -16.17
N ARG A 284 -3.94 17.67 -16.24
CA ARG A 284 -4.64 17.50 -17.53
C ARG A 284 -4.85 18.81 -18.27
N LEU A 285 -5.04 19.92 -17.56
CA LEU A 285 -5.18 21.25 -18.15
C LEU A 285 -3.81 21.90 -18.46
N GLY A 286 -2.72 21.43 -17.88
CA GLY A 286 -1.41 22.09 -17.94
C GLY A 286 -1.38 23.40 -17.14
N ALA A 287 -2.10 23.47 -16.02
CA ALA A 287 -2.26 24.68 -15.22
C ALA A 287 -1.03 24.96 -14.32
N ASN A 288 0.12 25.22 -14.94
CA ASN A 288 1.42 25.36 -14.25
C ASN A 288 1.45 26.44 -13.16
N ASN A 289 0.61 27.47 -13.24
CA ASN A 289 0.50 28.47 -12.19
C ASN A 289 -0.08 27.91 -10.87
N GLN A 290 -0.80 26.77 -10.91
CA GLN A 290 -1.36 26.14 -9.71
C GLN A 290 -0.33 25.37 -8.86
N ILE A 291 0.87 25.16 -9.40
CA ILE A 291 1.99 24.50 -8.71
C ILE A 291 3.14 25.46 -8.38
N ALA A 292 2.97 26.76 -8.67
CA ALA A 292 3.94 27.79 -8.31
C ALA A 292 4.04 27.99 -6.78
N ASP A 293 5.21 28.45 -6.31
CA ASP A 293 5.54 28.52 -4.89
C ASP A 293 4.60 29.42 -4.08
N ASP A 294 4.17 30.54 -4.66
CA ASP A 294 3.21 31.47 -4.04
C ASP A 294 1.85 30.80 -3.80
N VAL A 295 1.35 30.06 -4.79
CA VAL A 295 0.09 29.31 -4.67
C VAL A 295 0.25 28.12 -3.72
N ARG A 296 1.38 27.41 -3.76
CA ARG A 296 1.66 26.31 -2.81
C ARG A 296 1.68 26.82 -1.37
N THR A 297 2.37 27.93 -1.13
CA THR A 297 2.45 28.57 0.19
C THR A 297 1.07 29.02 0.68
N LEU A 298 0.29 29.67 -0.19
CA LEU A 298 -1.09 30.07 0.12
C LEU A 298 -1.98 28.89 0.49
N MET A 299 -1.91 27.80 -0.28
CA MET A 299 -2.73 26.60 -0.02
C MET A 299 -2.32 25.86 1.26
N LEU A 300 -1.04 25.92 1.62
CA LEU A 300 -0.50 25.24 2.81
C LEU A 300 -0.72 26.06 4.09
N THR A 301 -0.49 27.37 4.03
CA THR A 301 -0.39 28.23 5.21
C THR A 301 -1.55 29.21 5.36
N GLY A 302 -2.29 29.48 4.27
CA GLY A 302 -3.27 30.56 4.21
C GLY A 302 -2.66 31.95 4.02
N ALA A 303 -1.35 32.06 3.77
CA ALA A 303 -0.62 33.31 3.57
C ALA A 303 0.15 33.33 2.23
N VAL A 304 0.36 34.53 1.67
CA VAL A 304 1.17 34.79 0.46
C VAL A 304 2.54 35.33 0.84
#